data_AF-A0A7S3Z062-F1
#
_entry.id   AF-A0A7S3Z062-F1
#
_cell.length_a   1.000
_cell.length_b   1.000
_cell.length_c   1.000
_cell.angle_alpha   90.00
_cell.angle_beta   90.00
_cell.angle_gamma   90.00
#
_symmetry.space_group_name_H-M   'P 1'
#
loop_
_entity.id
_entity.type
_entity.pdbx_description
1 polymer ?
#
loop_
_entity_poly.entity_id
_entity_poly.type
_entity_poly.pdbx_seq_one_letter_code
_entity_poly.pdbx_strand_id
1 'polypeptide(L)'
;LGGTDTVVRPMDVYEMEGEAAKSKSGSSRQTPDKKSAQSPGKKKARGQVVRSAAKDIEELTFKPIFGSMLTVWHRPKTQHIFHLKESGVTMLITCQADREHAQAVGKECKRLGLKWVHVPLGGANLNRLKNRVKHYQPTPQAYKSSSYVSERSLNAL
;
A
#
# COMPACT_ATOMS: atom_id res chain seq x y z
N LEU A 1 2.03 -9.99 -50.01
CA LEU A 1 1.11 -11.15 -50.02
C LEU A 1 1.86 -12.31 -49.36
N GLY A 2 1.56 -12.61 -48.10
CA GLY A 2 2.27 -13.64 -47.34
C GLY A 2 1.71 -13.70 -45.92
N GLY A 3 0.51 -14.27 -45.79
CA GLY A 3 -0.16 -14.47 -44.51
C GLY A 3 0.39 -15.71 -43.82
N THR A 4 0.83 -15.56 -42.58
CA THR A 4 1.11 -16.68 -41.68
C THR A 4 -0.09 -16.87 -40.76
N ASP A 5 -0.96 -17.81 -41.12
CA ASP A 5 -2.04 -18.30 -40.27
C ASP A 5 -1.43 -18.91 -39.00
N THR A 6 -1.57 -18.19 -37.90
CA THR A 6 -1.19 -18.70 -36.59
C THR A 6 -2.42 -19.38 -36.00
N VAL A 7 -2.46 -20.71 -36.09
CA VAL A 7 -3.48 -21.56 -35.48
C VAL A 7 -3.36 -21.43 -33.97
N VAL A 8 -4.19 -20.58 -33.36
CA VAL A 8 -4.32 -20.48 -31.90
C VAL A 8 -5.08 -21.72 -31.42
N ARG A 9 -4.38 -22.61 -30.71
CA ARG A 9 -5.03 -23.75 -30.05
C ARG A 9 -5.83 -23.26 -28.85
N PRO A 10 -7.08 -23.74 -28.63
CA PRO A 10 -7.81 -23.48 -27.41
C PRO A 10 -7.06 -24.13 -26.23
N MET A 11 -6.78 -23.34 -25.19
CA MET A 11 -6.21 -23.86 -23.95
C MET A 11 -7.28 -24.59 -23.15
N ASP A 12 -6.88 -25.74 -22.61
CA ASP A 12 -7.69 -26.63 -21.80
C ASP A 12 -8.32 -25.89 -20.62
N VAL A 13 -9.64 -26.05 -20.51
CA VAL A 13 -10.47 -25.62 -19.40
C VAL A 13 -10.10 -26.47 -18.18
N TYR A 14 -9.42 -25.87 -17.20
CA TYR A 14 -9.23 -26.52 -15.91
C TYR A 14 -10.48 -26.33 -15.06
N GLU A 15 -11.31 -27.37 -14.98
CA GLU A 15 -12.34 -27.52 -13.95
C GLU A 15 -11.65 -27.62 -12.57
N MET A 16 -11.78 -26.56 -11.77
CA MET A 16 -11.36 -26.55 -10.37
C MET A 16 -12.57 -26.98 -9.53
N GLU A 17 -12.76 -28.28 -9.37
CA GLU A 17 -13.58 -28.81 -8.28
C GLU A 17 -12.81 -28.64 -6.96
N GLY A 18 -13.40 -27.95 -5.99
CA GLY A 18 -12.69 -27.55 -4.78
C GLY A 18 -13.60 -27.15 -3.61
N GLU A 19 -14.31 -28.15 -3.10
CA GLU A 19 -14.69 -28.39 -1.69
C GLU A 19 -15.31 -27.26 -0.84
N ALA A 20 -16.58 -27.49 -0.52
CA ALA A 20 -17.37 -26.80 0.50
C ALA A 20 -16.78 -26.99 1.92
N ALA A 21 -16.33 -25.89 2.54
CA ALA A 21 -15.96 -25.88 3.94
C ALA A 21 -17.19 -25.67 4.84
N LYS A 22 -17.44 -26.70 5.65
CA LYS A 22 -18.50 -26.85 6.65
C LYS A 22 -18.63 -25.67 7.62
N SER A 23 -19.88 -25.27 7.80
CA SER A 23 -20.43 -24.46 8.86
C SER A 23 -20.11 -25.03 10.25
N LYS A 24 -19.63 -24.17 11.16
CA LYS A 24 -19.70 -24.40 12.60
C LYS A 24 -20.57 -23.32 13.23
N SER A 25 -21.79 -23.74 13.53
CA SER A 25 -22.70 -23.11 14.49
C SER A 25 -22.09 -23.20 15.89
N GLY A 26 -22.18 -22.11 16.66
CA GLY A 26 -21.83 -22.19 18.07
C GLY A 26 -21.66 -20.86 18.79
N SER A 27 -22.63 -20.61 19.66
CA SER A 27 -22.45 -20.02 21.00
C SER A 27 -22.95 -18.59 21.21
N SER A 28 -24.18 -18.57 21.72
CA SER A 28 -24.81 -17.56 22.55
C SER A 28 -23.87 -16.98 23.63
N ARG A 29 -23.69 -15.66 23.62
CA ARG A 29 -23.35 -14.89 24.82
C ARG A 29 -24.27 -13.68 24.93
N GLN A 30 -25.08 -13.70 25.98
CA GLN A 30 -25.90 -12.63 26.47
C GLN A 30 -25.08 -11.57 27.24
N THR A 31 -25.61 -10.35 27.16
CA THR A 31 -25.58 -9.21 28.11
C THR A 31 -24.23 -8.52 28.39
N PRO A 32 -24.19 -7.22 28.79
CA PRO A 32 -25.27 -6.43 29.41
C PRO A 32 -25.57 -5.04 28.82
N ASP A 33 -26.78 -4.59 29.16
CA ASP A 33 -27.18 -3.19 29.26
C ASP A 33 -26.08 -2.31 29.86
N LYS A 34 -25.83 -1.15 29.25
CA LYS A 34 -25.84 0.15 29.95
C LYS A 34 -25.44 1.35 29.06
N LYS A 35 -26.22 2.41 29.29
CA LYS A 35 -25.82 3.82 29.41
C LYS A 35 -25.71 4.68 28.14
N SER A 36 -26.78 5.45 27.98
CA SER A 36 -26.80 6.90 27.75
C SER A 36 -25.92 7.44 26.64
N ALA A 37 -26.56 7.53 25.47
CA ALA A 37 -26.11 8.23 24.28
C ALA A 37 -25.88 9.73 24.56
N GLN A 38 -24.62 10.13 24.66
CA GLN A 38 -24.23 11.51 24.35
C GLN A 38 -24.05 11.61 22.82
N SER A 39 -24.96 12.33 22.17
CA SER A 39 -24.99 12.55 20.74
C SER A 39 -23.66 13.12 20.23
N PRO A 40 -22.88 12.37 19.41
CA PRO A 40 -21.66 12.89 18.84
C PRO A 40 -22.00 14.00 17.85
N GLY A 41 -21.46 15.19 18.09
CA GLY A 41 -21.63 16.36 17.23
C GLY A 41 -21.32 15.99 15.77
N LYS A 42 -22.30 16.23 14.90
CA LYS A 42 -22.21 16.00 13.45
C LYS A 42 -21.11 16.88 12.84
N LYS A 43 -19.87 16.41 12.88
CA LYS A 43 -18.78 16.99 12.09
C LYS A 43 -19.18 16.83 10.63
N LYS A 44 -19.48 17.95 9.96
CA LYS A 44 -19.81 17.97 8.53
C LYS A 44 -18.64 17.34 7.78
N ALA A 45 -18.81 16.10 7.33
CA ALA A 45 -17.84 15.41 6.51
C ALA A 45 -17.63 16.25 5.26
N ARG A 46 -16.42 16.82 5.11
CA ARG A 46 -16.00 17.46 3.86
C ARG A 46 -16.15 16.40 2.78
N GLY A 47 -17.12 16.58 1.89
CA GLY A 47 -17.38 15.65 0.80
C GLY A 47 -16.12 15.51 -0.03
N GLN A 48 -15.41 14.40 0.14
CA GLN A 48 -14.31 14.05 -0.73
C GLN A 48 -14.97 13.67 -2.06
N VAL A 49 -14.68 14.42 -3.11
CA VAL A 49 -15.15 14.10 -4.46
C VAL A 49 -14.55 12.75 -4.82
N VAL A 50 -15.33 11.69 -4.67
CA VAL A 50 -14.91 10.33 -5.02
C VAL A 50 -14.94 10.27 -6.54
N ARG A 51 -13.80 10.56 -7.18
CA ARG A 51 -13.63 10.21 -8.60
C ARG A 51 -13.70 8.70 -8.72
N SER A 52 -14.48 8.23 -9.69
CA SER A 52 -14.58 6.81 -9.99
C SER A 52 -13.23 6.33 -10.51
N ALA A 53 -12.71 5.26 -9.94
CA ALA A 53 -11.46 4.64 -10.38
C ALA A 53 -11.44 4.31 -11.88
N ALA A 54 -12.61 3.99 -12.46
CA ALA A 54 -12.75 3.74 -13.89
C ALA A 54 -12.37 4.97 -14.74
N LYS A 55 -12.83 6.16 -14.34
CA LYS A 55 -12.52 7.41 -15.06
C LYS A 55 -11.03 7.73 -15.05
N ASP A 56 -10.39 7.57 -13.89
CA ASP A 56 -8.94 7.81 -13.77
C ASP A 56 -8.12 6.82 -14.62
N ILE A 57 -8.66 5.63 -14.92
CA ILE A 57 -8.02 4.60 -15.75
C ILE A 57 -8.27 4.85 -17.25
N GLU A 58 -9.45 5.32 -17.62
CA GLU A 58 -9.77 5.75 -18.99
C GLU A 58 -8.86 6.89 -19.46
N GLU A 59 -8.40 7.75 -18.54
CA GLU A 59 -7.47 8.84 -18.80
C GLU A 59 -5.99 8.40 -18.92
N LEU A 60 -5.68 7.11 -18.78
CA LEU A 60 -4.30 6.62 -18.88
C LEU A 60 -3.75 6.77 -20.30
N THR A 61 -2.68 7.54 -20.43
CA THR A 61 -1.95 7.66 -21.70
C THR A 61 -0.84 6.60 -21.75
N PHE A 62 -0.94 5.69 -22.71
CA PHE A 62 0.11 4.72 -23.00
C PHE A 62 1.08 5.25 -24.06
N LYS A 63 2.37 4.93 -23.90
CA LYS A 63 3.44 5.30 -24.83
C LYS A 63 4.15 4.05 -25.35
N PRO A 64 4.45 3.98 -26.65
CA PRO A 64 5.18 2.84 -27.22
C PRO A 64 6.64 2.87 -26.78
N ILE A 65 7.14 1.75 -26.25
CA ILE A 65 8.53 1.55 -25.81
C ILE A 65 8.92 0.11 -26.19
N PHE A 66 9.94 -0.04 -27.06
CA PHE A 66 10.49 -1.33 -27.51
C PHE A 66 9.42 -2.36 -27.95
N GLY A 67 8.40 -1.91 -28.70
CA GLY A 67 7.32 -2.78 -29.19
C GLY A 67 6.23 -3.10 -28.15
N SER A 68 6.29 -2.52 -26.95
CA SER A 68 5.26 -2.63 -25.91
C SER A 68 4.61 -1.28 -25.63
N MET A 69 3.45 -1.28 -24.99
CA MET A 69 2.77 -0.06 -24.52
C MET A 69 2.99 0.09 -23.02
N LEU A 70 3.61 1.20 -22.60
CA LEU A 70 3.90 1.49 -21.21
C LEU A 70 3.14 2.74 -20.75
N THR A 71 2.66 2.72 -19.51
CA THR A 71 2.19 3.92 -18.82
C THR A 71 2.74 3.92 -17.39
N VAL A 72 2.75 5.10 -16.78
CA VAL A 72 3.14 5.28 -15.37
C VAL A 72 1.95 5.86 -14.64
N TRP A 73 1.64 5.28 -13.49
CA TRP A 73 0.49 5.68 -12.70
C TRP A 73 0.81 5.69 -11.21
N HIS A 74 -0.09 6.29 -10.43
CA HIS A 74 0.00 6.25 -8.98
C HIS A 74 -0.29 4.85 -8.44
N ARG A 75 -0.04 4.65 -7.15
CA ARG A 75 -0.26 3.38 -6.46
C ARG A 75 -1.71 2.89 -6.67
N PRO A 76 -1.94 1.74 -7.34
CA PRO A 76 -3.28 1.23 -7.53
C PRO A 76 -3.83 0.67 -6.21
N LYS A 77 -5.13 0.89 -5.99
CA LYS A 77 -5.91 0.15 -4.98
C LYS A 77 -6.38 -1.17 -5.58
N THR A 78 -6.79 -2.12 -4.74
CA THR A 78 -7.31 -3.43 -5.19
C THR A 78 -8.43 -3.29 -6.23
N GLN A 79 -9.37 -2.35 -6.02
CA GLN A 79 -10.48 -2.06 -6.93
C GLN A 79 -10.01 -1.57 -8.32
N HIS A 80 -8.85 -0.93 -8.41
CA HIS A 80 -8.32 -0.40 -9.67
C HIS A 80 -7.79 -1.53 -10.56
N ILE A 81 -7.34 -2.65 -9.98
CA ILE A 81 -6.68 -3.74 -10.70
C ILE A 81 -7.66 -4.41 -11.67
N PHE A 82 -8.92 -4.53 -11.27
CA PHE A 82 -9.98 -5.02 -12.15
C PHE A 82 -10.13 -4.13 -13.40
N HIS A 83 -10.29 -2.83 -13.20
CA HIS A 83 -10.43 -1.88 -14.32
C HIS A 83 -9.18 -1.79 -15.19
N LEU A 84 -7.97 -1.92 -14.61
CA LEU A 84 -6.73 -1.99 -15.38
C LEU A 84 -6.73 -3.21 -16.31
N LYS A 85 -7.17 -4.38 -15.82
CA LYS A 85 -7.29 -5.56 -16.68
C LYS A 85 -8.29 -5.34 -17.81
N GLU A 86 -9.46 -4.77 -17.52
CA GLU A 86 -10.49 -4.46 -18.54
C GLU A 86 -9.97 -3.47 -19.60
N SER A 87 -9.06 -2.57 -19.23
CA SER A 87 -8.41 -1.66 -20.19
C SER A 87 -7.35 -2.32 -21.07
N GLY A 88 -7.13 -3.63 -20.94
CA GLY A 88 -6.17 -4.39 -21.74
C GLY A 88 -4.76 -4.43 -21.18
N VAL A 89 -4.54 -3.97 -19.94
CA VAL A 89 -3.24 -4.13 -19.27
C VAL A 89 -3.02 -5.62 -19.01
N THR A 90 -1.85 -6.12 -19.42
CA THR A 90 -1.47 -7.54 -19.28
C THR A 90 -0.46 -7.78 -18.16
N MET A 91 0.25 -6.73 -17.74
CA MET A 91 1.28 -6.78 -16.71
C MET A 91 1.26 -5.53 -15.83
N LEU A 92 1.39 -5.73 -14.53
CA LEU A 92 1.57 -4.66 -13.54
C LEU A 92 2.94 -4.77 -12.88
N ILE A 93 3.67 -3.66 -12.84
CA ILE A 93 4.94 -3.56 -12.12
C ILE A 93 4.74 -2.59 -10.96
N THR A 94 4.98 -3.03 -9.73
CA THR A 94 4.87 -2.16 -8.54
C THR A 94 6.23 -1.88 -7.93
N CYS A 95 6.55 -0.60 -7.79
CA CYS A 95 7.77 -0.09 -7.15
C CYS A 95 7.46 0.43 -5.74
N GLN A 96 7.06 -0.47 -4.85
CA GLN A 96 6.59 -0.15 -3.48
C GLN A 96 7.54 -0.71 -2.44
N ALA A 97 7.55 -0.15 -1.24
CA ALA A 97 8.19 -0.79 -0.09
C ALA A 97 7.30 -1.92 0.47
N ASP A 98 7.87 -2.93 1.13
CA ASP A 98 7.08 -4.05 1.69
C ASP A 98 6.02 -3.59 2.70
N ARG A 99 6.33 -2.56 3.50
CA ARG A 99 5.40 -1.91 4.44
C ARG A 99 4.19 -1.26 3.78
N GLU A 100 4.23 -1.06 2.46
CA GLU A 100 3.11 -0.54 1.69
C GLU A 100 2.16 -1.65 1.24
N HIS A 101 2.30 -2.89 1.73
CA HIS A 101 1.36 -3.99 1.45
C HIS A 101 1.23 -4.32 -0.04
N ALA A 102 2.32 -4.29 -0.80
CA ALA A 102 2.35 -4.65 -2.22
C ALA A 102 1.79 -6.06 -2.51
N GLN A 103 1.89 -6.97 -1.53
CA GLN A 103 1.34 -8.32 -1.60
C GLN A 103 -0.18 -8.36 -1.82
N ALA A 104 -0.93 -7.37 -1.33
CA ALA A 104 -2.37 -7.29 -1.57
C ALA A 104 -2.69 -7.06 -3.05
N VAL A 105 -1.88 -6.23 -3.72
CA VAL A 105 -1.96 -6.00 -5.18
C VAL A 105 -1.61 -7.29 -5.92
N GLY A 106 -0.56 -7.98 -5.50
CA GLY A 106 -0.13 -9.24 -6.10
C GLY A 106 -1.17 -10.36 -6.03
N LYS A 107 -1.82 -10.53 -4.88
CA LYS A 107 -2.92 -11.49 -4.71
C LYS A 107 -4.06 -11.22 -5.69
N GLU A 108 -4.42 -9.95 -5.86
CA GLU A 108 -5.50 -9.56 -6.76
C GLU A 108 -5.11 -9.70 -8.24
N CYS A 109 -3.86 -9.37 -8.60
CA CYS A 109 -3.33 -9.63 -9.93
C CYS A 109 -3.38 -11.13 -10.26
N LYS A 110 -2.95 -11.99 -9.33
CA LYS A 110 -3.02 -13.45 -9.48
C LYS A 110 -4.46 -13.93 -9.63
N ARG A 111 -5.39 -13.45 -8.79
CA ARG A 111 -6.82 -13.77 -8.87
C ARG A 111 -7.42 -13.41 -10.23
N LEU A 112 -6.97 -12.30 -10.82
CA LEU A 112 -7.42 -11.80 -12.12
C LEU A 112 -6.58 -12.33 -13.29
N GLY A 113 -5.58 -13.18 -13.09
CA GLY A 113 -4.72 -13.67 -14.17
C GLY A 113 -3.83 -12.59 -14.82
N LEU A 114 -3.54 -11.50 -14.11
CA LEU A 114 -2.63 -10.44 -14.53
C LEU A 114 -1.19 -10.79 -14.12
N LYS A 115 -0.22 -10.62 -15.04
CA LYS A 115 1.20 -10.79 -14.67
C LYS A 115 1.60 -9.68 -13.70
N TRP A 116 2.32 -10.02 -12.64
CA TRP A 116 2.75 -9.04 -11.63
C TRP A 116 4.22 -9.21 -11.29
N VAL A 117 4.96 -8.09 -11.32
CA VAL A 117 6.34 -8.00 -10.86
C VAL A 117 6.41 -6.97 -9.74
N HIS A 118 6.92 -7.40 -8.58
CA HIS A 118 7.18 -6.50 -7.47
C HIS A 118 8.66 -6.13 -7.43
N VAL A 119 8.95 -4.84 -7.53
CA VAL A 119 10.30 -4.28 -7.35
C VAL A 119 10.32 -3.58 -5.98
N PRO A 120 10.83 -4.24 -4.93
CA PRO A 120 10.84 -3.64 -3.59
C PRO A 120 11.75 -2.42 -3.59
N LEU A 121 11.21 -1.27 -3.22
CA LEU A 121 11.99 -0.05 -3.03
C LEU A 121 12.23 0.20 -1.54
N GLY A 122 13.46 0.56 -1.17
CA GLY A 122 13.81 0.98 0.20
C GLY A 122 13.13 2.29 0.67
N GLY A 123 12.19 2.83 -0.10
CA GLY A 123 11.58 4.14 0.12
C GLY A 123 12.55 5.29 -0.20
N ALA A 124 11.99 6.41 -0.65
CA ALA A 124 12.77 7.60 -1.07
C ALA A 124 13.66 8.20 0.05
N ASN A 125 13.42 7.85 1.32
CA ASN A 125 14.13 8.43 2.46
C ASN A 125 15.48 7.79 2.77
N LEU A 126 15.77 6.56 2.34
CA LEU A 126 17.00 5.88 2.76
C LEU A 126 18.27 6.59 2.23
N ASN A 127 18.22 7.09 0.98
CA ASN A 127 19.31 7.89 0.40
C ASN A 127 19.38 9.30 1.00
N ARG A 128 18.23 9.90 1.36
CA ARG A 128 18.20 11.20 2.07
C ARG A 128 18.75 11.10 3.49
N LEU A 129 18.49 10.01 4.20
CA LEU A 129 19.00 9.76 5.55
C LEU A 129 20.52 9.54 5.55
N LYS A 130 21.06 8.81 4.57
CA LYS A 130 22.51 8.61 4.40
C LYS A 130 23.28 9.91 4.17
N ASN A 131 22.67 10.89 3.49
CA ASN A 131 23.30 12.18 3.22
C ASN A 131 23.14 13.22 4.35
N ARG A 132 22.21 13.04 5.29
CA ARG A 132 22.04 13.97 6.43
C ARG A 132 23.12 13.85 7.51
N VAL A 133 23.78 12.71 7.62
CA VAL A 133 24.78 12.48 8.68
C VAL A 133 26.09 13.22 8.41
N LYS A 134 26.38 13.63 7.17
CA LYS A 134 27.63 14.34 6.82
C LYS A 134 27.69 15.81 7.28
N HIS A 135 26.59 16.38 7.78
CA HIS A 135 26.53 17.78 8.22
C HIS A 135 25.94 17.98 9.63
N TYR A 136 25.81 16.93 10.43
CA TYR A 136 25.58 17.13 11.86
C TYR A 136 26.90 17.56 12.51
N GLN A 137 27.25 18.83 12.35
CA GLN A 137 28.11 19.50 13.31
C GLN A 137 27.28 19.58 14.58
N PRO A 138 27.62 18.88 15.68
CA PRO A 138 26.97 19.15 16.95
C PRO A 138 27.13 20.64 17.18
N THR A 139 26.02 21.39 17.19
CA THR A 139 26.05 22.76 17.67
C THR A 139 26.71 22.67 19.04
N PRO A 140 27.83 23.39 19.30
CA PRO A 140 28.45 23.36 20.60
C PRO A 140 27.39 23.78 21.61
N GLN A 141 26.81 22.78 22.26
CA GLN A 141 25.84 22.98 23.31
C GLN A 141 26.64 23.73 24.36
N ALA A 142 26.28 24.98 24.61
CA ALA A 142 26.88 25.75 25.68
C ALA A 142 26.58 24.99 26.97
N TYR A 143 27.51 24.12 27.37
CA TYR A 143 27.58 23.51 28.68
C TYR A 143 27.79 24.67 29.64
N LYS A 144 26.67 25.26 30.10
CA LYS A 144 26.68 26.08 31.30
C LYS A 144 27.12 25.15 32.41
N SER A 145 28.38 25.27 32.79
CA SER A 145 28.96 24.74 34.00
C SER A 145 28.09 25.16 35.20
N SER A 146 27.13 24.31 35.57
CA SER A 146 26.40 24.44 36.82
C SER A 146 27.27 23.85 37.93
N SER A 147 28.34 24.56 38.28
CA SER A 147 29.07 24.34 39.52
C SER A 147 28.27 24.94 40.67
N TYR A 148 27.38 24.13 41.26
CA TYR A 148 26.89 24.37 42.62
C TYR A 148 27.10 23.08 43.41
N VAL A 149 28.33 22.92 43.89
CA VAL A 149 28.63 22.03 45.02
C VAL A 149 28.22 22.83 46.26
N SER A 150 27.07 22.49 46.85
CA SER A 150 26.74 22.98 48.19
C SER A 150 27.47 22.12 49.21
N GLU A 151 28.65 22.56 49.63
CA GLU A 151 29.21 22.17 50.92
C GLU A 151 28.28 22.69 52.01
N ARG A 152 27.42 21.83 52.57
CA ARG A 152 26.86 22.07 53.90
C ARG A 152 26.66 20.76 54.66
N SER A 153 27.50 20.63 55.68
CA SER A 153 27.19 20.08 57.00
C SER A 153 27.38 18.57 57.21
N LEU A 154 28.64 18.14 57.23
CA LEU A 154 29.11 17.20 58.24
C LEU A 154 29.29 17.99 59.55
N ASN A 155 28.37 17.84 60.50
CA ASN A 155 28.60 17.91 61.95
C ASN A 155 27.25 17.88 62.68
N ALA A 156 26.86 16.70 63.17
CA ALA A 156 26.09 16.55 64.40
C ALA A 156 26.30 15.11 64.91
N LEU A 157 27.25 15.00 65.83
CA LEU A 157 27.26 14.02 66.92
C LEU A 157 26.06 14.29 67.84
#